data_AF-A0A3M5P7P6-F1
#
_entry.id   AF-A0A3M5P7P6-F1
#
_cell.length_a   1.000
_cell.length_b   1.000
_cell.length_c   1.000
_cell.angle_alpha   90.00
_cell.angle_beta   90.00
_cell.angle_gamma   90.00
#
_symmetry.space_group_name_H-M   'P 1'
#
loop_
_entity.id
_entity.type
_entity.pdbx_description
1 polymer ?
#
loop_
_entity_poly.entity_id
_entity_poly.type
_entity_poly.pdbx_seq_one_letter_code
_entity_poly.pdbx_strand_id
1 'polypeptide(L)' 'SDTPKGATASAQLYSLVETAKANGQEPYAWLRHALERLPTATSVEDYEALLPWNCEPRLHS' A
#
# COMPACT_ATOMS: atom_id res chain seq x y z
N SER A 1 3.89 25.70 -5.57
CA SER A 1 2.81 24.72 -5.32
C SER A 1 2.83 24.34 -3.86
N ASP A 2 2.38 25.23 -2.96
CA ASP A 2 2.44 25.06 -1.50
C ASP A 2 1.03 25.10 -0.93
N THR A 3 0.26 24.04 -1.16
CA THR A 3 -1.03 23.89 -0.49
C THR A 3 -0.88 22.87 0.64
N PRO A 4 -1.43 23.10 1.83
CA PRO A 4 -1.39 22.14 2.94
C PRO A 4 -1.89 20.74 2.55
N LYS A 5 -2.83 20.67 1.59
CA LYS A 5 -3.34 19.42 1.02
C LYS A 5 -2.26 18.64 0.28
N GLY A 6 -1.43 19.30 -0.52
CA GLY A 6 -0.32 18.67 -1.24
C GLY A 6 0.75 18.12 -0.30
N ALA A 7 1.14 18.88 0.72
CA ALA A 7 2.08 18.42 1.74
C ALA A 7 1.55 17.19 2.50
N THR A 8 0.26 17.20 2.85
CA THR A 8 -0.40 16.07 3.54
C THR A 8 -0.42 14.82 2.66
N ALA A 9 -0.80 14.95 1.38
CA ALA A 9 -0.81 13.83 0.45
C ALA A 9 0.59 13.22 0.26
N SER A 10 1.62 14.06 0.12
CA SER A 10 3.01 13.60 0.02
C SER A 10 3.47 12.87 1.29
N ALA A 11 3.12 13.37 2.48
CA ALA A 11 3.44 12.72 3.73
C ALA A 11 2.74 11.36 3.89
N GLN A 12 1.47 11.25 3.47
CA GLN A 12 0.74 9.98 3.46
C GLN A 12 1.39 8.95 2.53
N LEU A 13 1.74 9.35 1.30
CA LEU A 13 2.43 8.47 0.35
C LEU A 13 3.79 8.01 0.89
N TYR A 14 4.55 8.92 1.51
CA TYR A 14 5.82 8.59 2.13
C TYR A 14 5.65 7.54 3.24
N SER A 15 4.69 7.74 4.14
CA SER A 15 4.40 6.77 5.21
C SER A 15 4.02 5.39 4.67
N LEU A 16 3.24 5.32 3.60
CA LEU A 16 2.87 4.05 2.95
C LEU A 16 4.08 3.34 2.32
N VAL A 17 4.96 4.10 1.66
CA VAL A 17 6.22 3.57 1.10
C VAL A 17 7.11 2.99 2.18
N GLU A 18 7.30 3.71 3.29
CA GLU A 18 8.12 3.21 4.41
C GLU A 18 7.48 2.00 5.08
N THR A 19 6.15 1.95 5.18
CA THR A 19 5.43 0.78 5.70
C THR A 19 5.66 -0.44 4.81
N ALA A 20 5.60 -0.31 3.49
CA ALA A 20 5.87 -1.41 2.56
C ALA A 20 7.30 -1.94 2.74
N LYS A 21 8.30 -1.05 2.78
CA LYS A 21 9.70 -1.42 2.99
C LYS A 21 9.92 -2.13 4.33
N ALA A 22 9.31 -1.63 5.41
CA ALA A 22 9.41 -2.22 6.73
C ALA A 22 8.86 -3.65 6.80
N ASN A 23 7.94 -4.02 5.91
CA ASN A 23 7.38 -5.36 5.77
C ASN A 23 8.05 -6.18 4.66
N GLY A 24 9.19 -5.74 4.13
CA GLY A 24 9.95 -6.46 3.09
C GLY A 24 9.31 -6.42 1.70
N GLN A 25 8.30 -5.58 1.48
CA GLN A 25 7.61 -5.45 0.21
C GLN A 25 8.30 -4.40 -0.67
N GLU A 26 8.32 -4.65 -1.98
CA GLU A 26 8.67 -3.61 -2.95
C GLU A 26 7.53 -2.56 -2.97
N PRO A 27 7.80 -1.28 -2.64
CA PRO A 27 6.74 -0.30 -2.41
C PRO A 27 5.79 -0.10 -3.58
N TYR A 28 6.30 -0.04 -4.80
CA TYR A 28 5.47 0.18 -5.98
C TYR A 28 4.59 -1.05 -6.27
N ALA A 29 5.13 -2.26 -6.12
CA ALA A 29 4.40 -3.51 -6.29
C ALA A 29 3.25 -3.65 -5.30
N TRP A 30 3.50 -3.38 -4.01
CA TRP A 30 2.47 -3.43 -2.99
C TRP A 30 1.41 -2.36 -3.19
N LEU A 31 1.81 -1.09 -3.39
CA LEU A 31 0.86 0.02 -3.59
C LEU A 31 -0.05 -0.21 -4.80
N ARG A 32 0.51 -0.65 -5.93
CA ARG A 32 -0.28 -0.98 -7.12
C ARG A 32 -1.26 -2.12 -6.84
N HIS A 33 -0.79 -3.20 -6.21
CA HIS A 33 -1.65 -4.34 -5.86
C HIS A 33 -2.82 -3.92 -4.95
N ALA A 34 -2.53 -3.17 -3.89
CA ALA A 34 -3.51 -2.69 -2.93
C ALA A 34 -4.54 -1.76 -3.60
N LEU A 35 -4.09 -0.75 -4.35
CA LEU A 35 -4.97 0.23 -4.99
C LEU A 35 -5.84 -0.38 -6.11
N GLU A 36 -5.35 -1.40 -6.82
CA GLU A 36 -6.15 -2.13 -7.82
C GLU A 36 -7.30 -2.94 -7.20
N ARG A 37 -7.10 -3.49 -5.99
CA ARG A 37 -8.05 -4.39 -5.32
C ARG A 37 -8.92 -3.71 -4.28
N LEU A 38 -8.50 -2.56 -3.76
CA LEU A 38 -9.25 -1.79 -2.79
C LEU A 38 -10.70 -1.49 -3.22
N PRO A 39 -11.01 -1.15 -4.49
CA PRO A 39 -12.39 -0.94 -4.93
C PRO A 39 -13.25 -2.21 -4.92
N THR A 40 -12.63 -3.39 -4.90
CA THR A 40 -13.32 -4.69 -4.91
C THR A 40 -13.47 -5.30 -3.51
N ALA A 41 -12.81 -4.73 -2.50
CA ALA A 41 -12.89 -5.18 -1.12
C ALA A 41 -14.24 -4.82 -0.50
N THR A 42 -14.92 -5.82 0.07
CA THR A 42 -16.27 -5.68 0.65
C THR A 42 -16.35 -6.16 2.09
N SER A 43 -15.41 -6.99 2.55
CA SER A 43 -15.32 -7.45 3.93
C SER A 43 -14.05 -6.96 4.64
N VAL A 44 -14.01 -7.11 5.96
CA VAL A 44 -12.82 -6.80 6.76
C VAL A 44 -11.63 -7.65 6.31
N GLU A 45 -11.87 -8.92 6.04
CA GLU A 45 -10.88 -9.89 5.58
C GLU A 45 -10.29 -9.48 4.22
N ASP A 46 -11.11 -8.94 3.31
CA ASP A 46 -10.63 -8.40 2.03
C ASP A 46 -9.64 -7.24 2.24
N TYR A 47 -9.92 -6.33 3.18
CA TYR A 47 -9.00 -5.24 3.51
C TYR A 47 -7.74 -5.74 4.21
N GLU A 48 -7.87 -6.70 5.12
CA GLU A 48 -6.73 -7.31 5.81
C GLU A 48 -5.78 -8.01 4.83
N ALA A 49 -6.31 -8.66 3.80
CA ALA A 49 -5.51 -9.29 2.75
C ALA A 49 -4.65 -8.30 1.95
N LEU A 50 -5.02 -7.01 1.92
CA LEU A 50 -4.25 -5.96 1.23
C LEU A 50 -3.12 -5.36 2.09
N LEU A 51 -3.05 -5.72 3.37
CA LEU A 51 -2.03 -5.21 4.29
C LEU A 51 -0.65 -5.77 3.93
N PRO A 52 0.43 -4.97 4.07
CA PRO A 52 1.74 -5.31 3.53
C PRO A 52 2.39 -6.53 4.18
N TRP A 53 1.96 -6.94 5.37
CA TRP A 53 2.36 -8.18 6.04
C TRP A 53 1.54 -9.42 5.64
N ASN A 54 0.39 -9.23 4.99
CA ASN A 54 -0.46 -10.31 4.50
C ASN A 54 -0.32 -10.53 2.98
N CYS A 55 0.28 -9.58 2.26
CA CYS A 55 0.65 -9.76 0.86
C CYS A 55 1.80 -10.78 0.76
N GLU A 56 1.51 -11.99 0.31
CA GLU A 56 2.57 -12.95 -0.01
C GLU A 56 3.50 -12.34 -1.07
N PRO A 57 4.82 -12.31 -0.85
CA PRO A 57 5.74 -11.98 -1.92
C PRO A 57 5.50 -13.02 -3.01
N ARG A 58 5.14 -12.57 -4.22
CA ARG A 58 5.18 -13.46 -5.39
C ARG A 58 6.63 -13.89 -5.54
N LEU A 59 6.97 -15.04 -4.97
CA LEU A 59 8.19 -15.77 -5.27
C LEU A 59 8.06 -16.13 -6.75
N HIS A 60 8.69 -15.32 -7.60
CA HIS A 60 8.95 -15.73 -8.96
C HIS A 60 9.83 -17.00 -8.85
N SER A 61 9.25 -18.13 -9.23
CA SER A 61 9.97 -19.39 -9.47
C SER A 61 10.95 -19.22 -10.61
#